data_AF-A0A5C6TTG9-F1
#
_entry.id   AF-A0A5C6TTG9-F1
#
_cell.length_a   1.000
_cell.length_b   1.000
_cell.length_c   1.000
_cell.angle_alpha   90.00
_cell.angle_beta   90.00
_cell.angle_gamma   90.00
#
_symmetry.space_group_name_H-M   'P 1'
#
loop_
_entity.id
_entity.type
_entity.pdbx_description
1 polymer ?
#
loop_
_entity_poly.entity_id
_entity_poly.type
_entity_poly.pdbx_seq_one_letter_code
_entity_poly.pdbx_strand_id
1 'polypeptide(L)'
;MIRAGFLKFVDTHRKADGTGASLFPTLKPDQYGNLARYPTKRLNETYLPAAIKVGERQSLYSLRHNVRDALRRIKAPPEALRAIAGWSPGGKSASDNYGDPTNPDLYRDWVEGIAYEGLDLSFLHH
;
A
#
# COMPACT_ATOMS: atom_id res chain seq x y z
N MET A 1 10.88 -3.93 0.56
CA MET A 1 9.97 -4.81 -0.23
C MET A 1 10.68 -5.53 -1.37
N ILE A 2 11.29 -4.84 -2.34
CA ILE A 2 12.02 -5.50 -3.45
C ILE A 2 13.16 -6.38 -2.92
N ARG A 3 14.01 -5.82 -2.05
CA ARG A 3 15.08 -6.56 -1.36
C ARG A 3 14.57 -7.62 -0.36
N ALA A 4 13.30 -7.52 0.07
CA ALA A 4 12.65 -8.54 0.91
C ALA A 4 12.20 -9.78 0.10
N GLY A 5 12.48 -9.83 -1.21
CA GLY A 5 12.10 -10.94 -2.08
C GLY A 5 10.66 -10.88 -2.62
N PHE A 6 9.96 -9.75 -2.47
CA PHE A 6 8.57 -9.64 -2.92
C PHE A 6 8.41 -9.87 -4.44
N LEU A 7 9.34 -9.34 -5.26
CA LEU A 7 9.29 -9.58 -6.71
C LEU A 7 9.48 -11.06 -7.07
N LYS A 8 10.34 -11.77 -6.32
CA LYS A 8 10.51 -13.22 -6.46
C LYS A 8 9.22 -13.96 -6.07
N PHE A 9 8.56 -13.55 -4.98
CA PHE A 9 7.27 -14.10 -4.58
C PHE A 9 6.20 -13.92 -5.67
N VAL A 10 6.08 -12.72 -6.25
CA VAL A 10 5.16 -12.43 -7.36
C VAL A 10 5.48 -13.28 -8.59
N ASP A 11 6.76 -13.42 -8.94
CA ASP A 11 7.19 -14.22 -10.08
C ASP A 11 6.88 -15.71 -9.91
N THR A 12 7.11 -16.26 -8.70
CA THR A 12 6.75 -17.64 -8.37
C THR A 12 5.26 -17.90 -8.57
N HIS A 13 4.40 -17.03 -8.04
CA HIS A 13 2.94 -17.18 -8.19
C HIS A 13 2.48 -16.98 -9.63
N ARG A 14 3.05 -16.02 -10.36
CA ARG A 14 2.72 -15.81 -11.77
C ARG A 14 3.04 -17.03 -12.63
N LYS A 15 4.16 -17.71 -12.36
CA LYS A 15 4.58 -18.93 -13.06
C LYS A 15 3.72 -20.14 -12.69
N ALA A 16 3.32 -20.26 -11.43
CA ALA A 16 2.54 -21.39 -10.94
C ALA A 16 1.05 -21.28 -11.29
N ASP A 17 0.46 -20.10 -11.09
CA ASP A 17 -1.00 -19.89 -11.08
C ASP A 17 -1.50 -19.17 -12.34
N GLY A 18 -0.59 -18.65 -13.17
CA GLY A 18 -0.91 -17.94 -14.42
C GLY A 18 -1.15 -16.43 -14.25
N THR A 19 -1.32 -15.75 -15.38
CA THR A 19 -1.54 -14.30 -15.41
C THR A 19 -2.97 -13.99 -14.97
N GLY A 20 -3.14 -13.08 -14.01
CA GLY A 20 -4.45 -12.69 -13.45
C GLY A 20 -4.88 -13.50 -12.22
N ALA A 21 -4.08 -14.48 -11.79
CA ALA A 21 -4.31 -15.18 -10.53
C ALA A 21 -4.10 -14.26 -9.31
N SER A 22 -4.83 -14.56 -8.23
CA SER A 22 -4.66 -13.85 -6.96
C SER A 22 -3.24 -14.04 -6.43
N LEU A 23 -2.57 -12.93 -6.09
CA LEU A 23 -1.22 -12.96 -5.53
C LEU A 23 -1.15 -13.62 -4.14
N PHE A 24 -2.29 -13.70 -3.44
CA PHE A 24 -2.40 -14.35 -2.14
C PHE A 24 -3.56 -15.36 -2.16
N PRO A 25 -3.38 -16.53 -2.82
CA PRO A 25 -4.47 -17.48 -3.06
C PRO A 25 -4.97 -18.16 -1.78
N THR A 26 -4.18 -18.10 -0.70
CA THR A 26 -4.54 -18.69 0.60
C THR A 26 -5.44 -17.79 1.45
N LEU A 27 -5.66 -16.53 1.04
CA LEU A 27 -6.57 -15.64 1.76
C LEU A 27 -8.01 -16.10 1.57
N LYS A 28 -8.68 -16.38 2.68
CA LYS A 28 -10.11 -16.69 2.69
C LYS A 28 -10.91 -15.40 2.90
N PRO A 29 -11.95 -15.15 2.08
CA PRO A 29 -12.83 -14.01 2.30
C PRO A 29 -13.60 -14.20 3.61
N ASP A 30 -14.00 -13.09 4.21
CA ASP A 30 -14.99 -13.13 5.29
C ASP A 30 -16.41 -13.35 4.75
N GLN A 31 -17.41 -13.33 5.65
CA GLN A 31 -18.82 -13.48 5.32
C GLN A 31 -19.36 -12.44 4.31
N TYR A 32 -18.64 -11.34 4.07
CA TYR A 32 -18.98 -10.27 3.13
C TYR A 32 -18.10 -10.29 1.87
N GLY A 33 -17.26 -11.31 1.68
CA GLY A 33 -16.33 -11.39 0.55
C GLY A 33 -15.02 -10.61 0.76
N ASN A 34 -14.79 -10.01 1.92
CA ASN A 34 -13.62 -9.16 2.15
C ASN A 34 -12.38 -9.98 2.50
N LEU A 35 -11.40 -10.01 1.59
CA LEU A 35 -10.11 -10.70 1.76
C LEU A 35 -9.15 -9.97 2.71
N ALA A 36 -9.35 -8.67 2.94
CA ALA A 36 -8.46 -7.85 3.76
C ALA A 36 -8.72 -7.99 5.27
N ARG A 37 -9.88 -8.53 5.68
CA ARG A 37 -10.27 -8.58 7.11
C ARG A 37 -9.29 -9.39 7.95
N TYR A 38 -8.98 -10.62 7.54
CA TYR A 38 -8.05 -11.49 8.25
C TYR A 38 -6.62 -10.91 8.37
N PRO A 39 -5.94 -10.50 7.27
CA PRO A 39 -4.59 -9.96 7.37
C PRO A 39 -4.55 -8.65 8.17
N THR A 40 -5.57 -7.79 8.05
CA THR A 40 -5.67 -6.56 8.85
C THR A 40 -5.77 -6.87 10.33
N LYS A 41 -6.63 -7.81 10.71
CA LYS A 41 -6.79 -8.25 12.10
C LYS A 41 -5.47 -8.78 12.66
N ARG A 42 -4.83 -9.70 11.94
CA ARG A 42 -3.56 -10.32 12.35
C ARG A 42 -2.43 -9.29 12.49
N LEU A 43 -2.36 -8.32 11.58
CA LEU A 43 -1.39 -7.22 11.66
C LEU A 43 -1.62 -6.38 12.92
N ASN A 44 -2.86 -5.97 13.19
CA ASN A 44 -3.20 -5.12 14.32
C ASN A 44 -3.06 -5.81 15.68
N GLU A 45 -3.46 -7.08 15.78
CA GLU A 45 -3.54 -7.79 17.07
C GLU A 45 -2.25 -8.57 17.41
N THR A 46 -1.48 -8.98 16.41
CA THR A 46 -0.29 -9.81 16.63
C THR A 46 1.00 -9.06 16.34
N TYR A 47 1.14 -8.53 15.13
CA TYR A 47 2.43 -8.01 14.67
C TYR A 47 2.73 -6.59 15.17
N LEU A 48 1.74 -5.68 15.20
CA LEU A 48 1.95 -4.34 15.72
C LEU A 48 2.32 -4.32 17.20
N PRO A 49 1.63 -5.04 18.11
CA PRO A 49 1.98 -5.06 19.54
C PRO A 49 3.31 -5.76 19.82
N ALA A 50 3.70 -6.72 18.99
CA ALA A 50 5.00 -7.37 19.10
C ALA A 50 6.16 -6.48 18.63
N ALA A 51 5.90 -5.57 17.67
CA ALA A 51 6.92 -4.70 17.11
C ALA A 51 7.08 -3.38 17.90
N ILE A 52 5.98 -2.81 18.41
CA ILE A 52 5.98 -1.51 19.07
C ILE A 52 4.96 -1.45 20.22
N LYS A 53 5.12 -0.47 21.12
CA LYS A 53 4.05 -0.08 22.04
C LYS A 53 2.98 0.69 21.26
N VAL A 54 1.83 0.05 21.04
CA VAL A 54 0.72 0.61 20.26
C VAL A 54 -0.06 1.62 21.12
N GLY A 55 -0.20 2.86 20.63
CA GLY A 55 -1.10 3.87 21.20
C GLY A 55 -2.56 3.67 20.76
N GLU A 56 -3.52 4.30 21.46
CA GLU A 56 -4.98 4.09 21.28
C GLU A 56 -5.51 4.23 19.82
N ARG A 57 -4.80 4.95 18.95
CA ARG A 57 -5.19 5.20 17.55
C ARG A 57 -4.18 4.69 16.51
N GLN A 58 -3.29 3.77 16.89
CA GLN A 58 -2.32 3.18 15.98
C GLN A 58 -2.83 1.82 15.46
N SER A 59 -3.24 1.78 14.19
CA SER A 59 -3.65 0.57 13.48
C SER A 59 -3.09 0.56 12.06
N LEU A 60 -3.36 -0.49 11.28
CA LEU A 60 -3.04 -0.56 9.85
C LEU A 60 -3.56 0.66 9.08
N TYR A 61 -4.73 1.20 9.47
CA TYR A 61 -5.29 2.39 8.83
C TYR A 61 -4.43 3.65 9.06
N SER A 62 -3.72 3.70 10.20
CA SER A 62 -2.74 4.76 10.50
C SER A 62 -1.55 4.72 9.54
N LEU A 63 -1.17 3.55 9.00
CA LEU A 63 -0.10 3.48 7.99
C LEU A 63 -0.52 4.20 6.70
N ARG A 64 -1.76 4.01 6.24
CA ARG A 64 -2.28 4.74 5.07
C ARG A 64 -2.36 6.24 5.31
N HIS A 65 -2.68 6.67 6.54
CA HIS A 65 -2.62 8.09 6.91
C HIS A 65 -1.20 8.64 6.92
N ASN A 66 -0.21 7.87 7.39
CA ASN A 66 1.19 8.28 7.34
C ASN A 66 1.68 8.49 5.91
N VAL A 67 1.23 7.68 4.94
CA VAL A 67 1.52 7.89 3.50
C VAL A 67 0.92 9.21 3.03
N ARG A 68 -0.34 9.50 3.37
CA ARG A 68 -0.98 10.78 3.05
C ARG A 68 -0.20 11.97 3.62
N ASP A 69 0.18 11.90 4.89
CA ASP A 69 0.86 13.00 5.55
C ASP A 69 2.27 13.21 4.99
N ALA A 70 2.97 12.13 4.61
CA ALA A 70 4.24 12.24 3.89
C ALA A 70 4.07 12.93 2.52
N LEU A 71 3.06 12.54 1.74
CA LEU A 71 2.72 13.20 0.46
C LEU A 71 2.39 14.68 0.65
N ARG A 72 1.71 15.06 1.74
CA ARG A 72 1.45 16.46 2.08
C ARG A 72 2.71 17.24 2.44
N ARG A 73 3.64 16.63 3.17
CA ARG A 73 4.92 17.27 3.54
C ARG A 73 5.73 17.66 2.31
N ILE A 74 5.73 16.83 1.27
CA ILE A 74 6.40 17.12 -0.01
C ILE A 74 5.53 17.93 -0.97
N LYS A 75 4.36 18.40 -0.52
CA LYS A 75 3.41 19.21 -1.32
C LYS A 75 2.95 18.52 -2.61
N ALA A 76 2.81 17.19 -2.58
CA ALA A 76 2.26 16.45 -3.72
C ALA A 76 0.86 16.99 -4.09
N PRO A 77 0.53 17.08 -5.40
CA PRO A 77 -0.75 17.60 -5.83
C PRO A 77 -1.89 16.70 -5.35
N PRO A 78 -3.10 17.26 -5.16
CA PRO A 78 -4.25 16.49 -4.67
C PRO A 78 -4.62 15.28 -5.54
N GLU A 79 -4.32 15.35 -6.84
CA GLU A 79 -4.53 14.26 -7.80
C GLU A 79 -3.59 13.08 -7.52
N ALA A 80 -2.27 13.30 -7.48
CA ALA A 80 -1.29 12.29 -7.07
C ALA A 80 -1.58 11.71 -5.68
N LEU A 81 -1.96 12.54 -4.71
CA LEU A 81 -2.33 12.07 -3.36
C LEU A 81 -3.51 11.10 -3.42
N ARG A 82 -4.55 11.42 -4.19
CA ARG A 82 -5.73 10.56 -4.35
C ARG A 82 -5.40 9.28 -5.09
N ALA A 83 -4.60 9.35 -6.16
CA ALA A 83 -4.19 8.18 -6.94
C ALA A 83 -3.36 7.21 -6.08
N ILE A 84 -2.29 7.70 -5.45
CA ILE A 84 -1.37 6.89 -4.64
C ILE A 84 -2.09 6.31 -3.41
N ALA A 85 -2.89 7.12 -2.71
CA ALA A 85 -3.57 6.68 -1.51
C ALA A 85 -4.85 5.88 -1.80
N GLY A 86 -5.26 5.69 -3.06
CA GLY A 86 -6.49 4.98 -3.42
C GLY A 86 -7.78 5.70 -2.98
N TRP A 87 -7.79 7.03 -3.05
CA TRP A 87 -8.94 7.91 -2.76
C TRP A 87 -9.47 8.63 -4.00
N SER A 88 -9.08 8.21 -5.20
CA SER A 88 -9.67 8.73 -6.43
C SER A 88 -11.19 8.51 -6.36
N PRO A 89 -12.01 9.59 -6.39
CA PRO A 89 -13.45 9.43 -6.43
C PRO A 89 -13.80 8.63 -7.68
N GLY A 90 -14.59 7.57 -7.53
CA GLY A 90 -15.01 6.69 -8.63
C GLY A 90 -15.99 7.35 -9.62
N GLY A 91 -15.87 8.66 -9.84
CA GLY A 91 -16.70 9.46 -10.73
C GLY A 91 -15.82 10.28 -11.66
N LYS A 92 -15.94 10.01 -12.96
CA LYS A 92 -15.27 10.73 -14.05
C LYS A 92 -15.66 12.22 -13.99
N SER A 93 -14.72 13.08 -13.63
CA SER A 93 -14.81 14.49 -13.99
C SER A 93 -14.55 14.64 -15.49
N ALA A 94 -15.11 15.65 -16.15
CA ALA A 94 -14.98 15.85 -17.59
C ALA A 94 -13.50 16.04 -18.05
N SER A 95 -12.59 16.37 -17.13
CA SER A 95 -11.13 16.43 -17.34
C SER A 95 -10.43 15.08 -17.32
N ASP A 96 -11.05 14.03 -16.78
CA ASP A 96 -10.46 12.69 -16.61
C ASP A 96 -10.36 11.91 -17.93
N ASN A 97 -10.83 12.50 -19.03
CA ASN A 97 -10.72 11.96 -20.38
C ASN A 97 -9.37 12.30 -21.07
N TYR A 98 -8.49 13.08 -20.42
CA TYR A 98 -7.16 13.39 -20.94
C TYR A 98 -6.06 12.78 -20.05
N GLY A 99 -5.25 11.91 -20.66
CA GLY A 99 -4.17 11.17 -19.98
C GLY A 99 -4.59 9.77 -19.50
N ASP A 100 -3.60 9.02 -18.99
CA ASP A 100 -3.83 7.73 -18.34
C ASP A 100 -3.51 7.86 -16.84
N PRO A 101 -4.50 8.23 -15.99
CA PRO A 101 -4.32 8.32 -14.54
C PRO A 101 -4.08 6.96 -13.87
N THR A 102 -4.11 5.87 -14.63
CA THR A 102 -3.71 4.54 -14.15
C THR A 102 -2.23 4.26 -14.40
N ASN A 103 -1.53 5.11 -15.15
CA ASN A 103 -0.11 4.98 -15.40
C ASN A 103 0.69 5.29 -14.12
N PRO A 104 1.36 4.29 -13.50
CA PRO A 104 2.11 4.49 -12.28
C PRO A 104 3.31 5.43 -12.46
N ASP A 105 3.83 5.58 -13.69
CA ASP A 105 4.99 6.43 -13.97
C ASP A 105 4.70 7.91 -13.70
N LEU A 106 3.44 8.34 -13.77
CA LEU A 106 3.01 9.71 -13.44
C LEU A 106 3.18 10.05 -11.96
N TYR A 107 3.24 9.02 -11.11
CA TYR A 107 3.28 9.17 -9.65
C TYR A 107 4.64 8.83 -9.04
N ARG A 108 5.59 8.36 -9.86
CA ARG A 108 6.90 7.87 -9.40
C ARG A 108 7.62 8.92 -8.54
N ASP A 109 7.78 10.14 -9.05
CA ASP A 109 8.54 11.19 -8.36
C ASP A 109 7.94 11.53 -6.98
N TRP A 110 6.61 11.46 -6.84
CA TRP A 110 5.92 11.66 -5.57
C TRP A 110 6.09 10.50 -4.60
N VAL A 111 6.09 9.27 -5.11
CA VAL A 111 6.35 8.06 -4.31
C VAL A 111 7.80 8.04 -3.82
N GLU A 112 8.76 8.40 -4.67
CA GLU A 112 10.18 8.50 -4.34
C GLU A 112 10.47 9.60 -3.31
N GLY A 113 9.67 10.67 -3.30
CA GLY A 113 9.77 11.74 -2.30
C GLY A 113 9.26 11.37 -0.90
N ILE A 114 8.58 10.23 -0.72
CA ILE A 114 8.08 9.82 0.60
C ILE A 114 9.26 9.42 1.50
N ALA A 115 9.44 10.17 2.59
CA ALA A 115 10.43 9.87 3.62
C ALA A 115 9.84 9.97 5.02
N TYR A 116 10.34 9.14 5.93
CA TYR A 116 10.01 9.16 7.35
C TYR A 116 11.30 9.37 8.13
N GLU A 117 11.51 10.60 8.60
CA GLU A 117 12.70 10.94 9.39
C GLU A 117 12.79 10.08 10.65
N GLY A 118 13.98 9.53 10.92
CA GLY A 118 14.22 8.62 12.04
C GLY A 118 13.83 7.16 11.79
N LEU A 119 13.29 6.81 10.62
CA LEU A 119 13.03 5.42 10.25
C LEU A 119 14.29 4.78 9.63
N ASP A 120 14.97 3.95 10.40
CA ASP A 120 16.05 3.09 9.90
C ASP A 120 15.54 1.67 9.64
N LEU A 121 15.69 1.20 8.39
CA LEU A 121 15.30 -0.15 7.95
C LEU A 121 16.51 -0.98 7.49
N SER A 122 17.74 -0.52 7.78
CA SER A 122 18.98 -1.21 7.38
C SER A 122 19.05 -2.66 7.88
N PHE A 123 18.47 -2.93 9.05
CA PHE A 123 18.38 -4.26 9.65
C PHE A 123 17.53 -5.27 8.88
N LEU A 124 16.71 -4.81 7.92
CA LEU A 124 15.73 -5.64 7.23
C LEU A 124 16.33 -6.40 6.03
N HIS A 125 17.54 -6.01 5.60
CA HIS A 125 18.22 -6.53 4.43
C HIS A 125 19.72 -6.74 4.75
N HIS A 126 20.03 -7.91 5.30
CA HIS A 126 21.39 -8.44 5.41
C HIS A 126 21.61 -9.53 4.37
#